data_AF-A0A2W4SDF0-F1
#
_entry.id   AF-A0A2W4SDF0-F1
#
_cell.length_a   1.000
_cell.length_b   1.000
_cell.length_c   1.000
_cell.angle_alpha   90.00
_cell.angle_beta   90.00
_cell.angle_gamma   90.00
#
_symmetry.space_group_name_H-M   'P 1'
#
loop_
_entity.id
_entity.type
_entity.pdbx_description
1 polymer ?
#
loop_
_entity_poly.entity_id
_entity_poly.type
_entity_poly.pdbx_seq_one_letter_code
_entity_poly.pdbx_strand_id
1 'polypeptide(L)'
;MDDVVRADLRRPETRAGACRGVDAVISCAGGSLDMRDPKDRTPYRETDLTGNANLLEAELCVEALDAEPGTVIDAGGPEVLTRRRAVELAFEALGRQPRLLSVSPTVFGAAAATARPFNPRLAELLRFLVAASTSDVVAPPRGRRDLRSYFEAAASPRAA
;
A
#
# COMPACT_ATOMS: atom_id res chain seq x y z
N MET A 1 -3.43 16.89 20.88
CA MET A 1 -2.59 17.91 20.22
C MET A 1 -1.91 17.15 19.11
N ASP A 2 -2.20 17.52 17.86
CA ASP A 2 -1.73 16.76 16.70
C ASP A 2 -0.41 17.39 16.26
N ASP A 3 0.69 16.65 16.40
CA ASP A 3 2.00 17.08 15.90
C ASP A 3 2.06 16.81 14.38
N VAL A 4 2.13 17.88 13.59
CA VAL A 4 2.16 17.79 12.13
C VAL A 4 3.58 18.01 11.63
N VAL A 5 4.17 16.98 11.02
CA VAL A 5 5.49 17.03 10.37
C VAL A 5 5.32 16.90 8.86
N ARG A 6 5.95 17.79 8.09
CA ARG A 6 5.89 17.77 6.63
C ARG A 6 7.16 17.13 6.06
N ALA A 7 7.01 16.01 5.35
CA ALA A 7 8.10 15.26 4.74
C ALA A 7 7.71 14.75 3.34
N ASP A 8 8.70 14.44 2.49
CA ASP A 8 8.51 13.75 1.22
C ASP A 8 8.91 12.28 1.38
N LEU A 9 7.93 11.37 1.26
CA LEU A 9 8.14 9.94 1.48
C LEU A 9 9.17 9.30 0.53
N ARG A 10 9.43 9.95 -0.61
CA ARG A 10 10.44 9.49 -1.58
C ARG A 10 11.86 9.90 -1.18
N ARG A 11 12.01 10.80 -0.20
CA ARG A 11 13.28 11.34 0.29
C ARG A 11 13.44 11.05 1.78
N PRO A 12 14.04 9.90 2.16
CA PRO A 12 14.18 9.47 3.56
C PRO A 12 14.75 10.52 4.51
N GLU A 13 15.66 11.37 4.02
CA GLU A 13 16.27 12.46 4.76
C GLU A 13 15.26 13.53 5.23
N THR A 14 14.13 13.68 4.53
CA THR A 14 13.14 14.72 4.83
C THR A 14 12.17 14.36 5.95
N ARG A 15 12.15 13.10 6.40
CA ARG A 15 11.29 12.61 7.49
C ARG A 15 12.03 12.35 8.81
N ALA A 16 13.30 12.75 8.91
CA ALA A 16 14.13 12.46 10.07
C ALA A 16 13.47 12.94 11.37
N GLY A 17 13.14 11.99 12.27
CA GLY A 17 12.54 12.28 13.56
C GLY A 17 11.02 12.46 13.58
N ALA A 18 10.32 12.35 12.43
CA ALA A 18 8.86 12.41 12.36
C ALA A 18 8.16 11.28 13.15
N CYS A 19 8.86 10.16 13.31
CA CYS A 19 8.41 8.95 13.97
C CYS A 19 8.97 8.77 15.40
N ARG A 20 9.62 9.80 15.98
CA ARG A 20 10.24 9.66 17.31
C ARG A 20 9.17 9.46 18.39
N GLY A 21 9.22 8.33 19.08
CA GLY A 21 8.32 8.03 20.19
C GLY A 21 6.90 7.62 19.75
N VAL A 22 6.73 7.24 18.48
CA VAL A 22 5.47 6.73 17.94
C VAL A 22 5.45 5.20 18.11
N ASP A 23 4.34 4.67 18.64
CA ASP A 23 4.15 3.23 18.86
C ASP A 23 3.60 2.49 17.63
N ALA A 24 3.04 3.23 16.66
CA ALA A 24 2.50 2.70 15.41
C ALA A 24 2.35 3.77 14.33
N VAL A 25 2.83 3.50 13.12
CA VAL A 25 2.51 4.28 11.91
C VAL A 25 1.46 3.60 11.04
N ILE A 26 0.55 4.43 10.55
CA ILE A 26 -0.41 4.09 9.50
C ILE A 26 -0.03 4.91 8.28
N SER A 27 0.50 4.26 7.23
CA SER A 27 0.68 4.93 5.94
C SER A 27 -0.66 5.00 5.20
N CYS A 28 -1.16 6.22 4.98
CA CYS A 28 -2.23 6.48 4.03
C CYS A 28 -1.73 7.21 2.78
N ALA A 29 -0.42 7.20 2.55
CA ALA A 29 0.16 7.89 1.42
C ALA A 29 -0.04 7.12 0.12
N GLY A 30 -0.54 7.83 -0.89
CA GLY A 30 -0.64 7.37 -2.26
C GLY A 30 -0.61 8.55 -3.21
N GLY A 31 -0.25 8.29 -4.47
CA GLY A 31 -0.37 9.26 -5.54
C GLY A 31 -1.82 9.73 -5.68
N SER A 32 -2.02 11.00 -6.03
CA SER A 32 -3.37 11.54 -6.16
C SER A 32 -4.11 10.83 -7.30
N LEU A 33 -5.27 10.28 -6.99
CA LEU A 33 -6.23 9.77 -7.98
C LEU A 33 -7.01 10.90 -8.67
N ASP A 34 -6.82 12.17 -8.26
CA ASP A 34 -7.41 13.30 -8.98
C ASP A 34 -6.70 13.50 -10.32
N MET A 35 -7.36 13.05 -11.38
CA MET A 35 -6.85 13.11 -12.75
C MET A 35 -6.80 14.53 -13.32
N ARG A 36 -7.34 15.52 -12.61
CA ARG A 36 -7.47 16.91 -13.08
C ARG A 36 -6.35 17.84 -12.59
N ASP A 37 -5.48 17.38 -11.68
CA ASP A 37 -4.34 18.19 -11.23
C ASP A 37 -3.17 18.07 -12.22
N PRO A 38 -2.87 19.10 -13.03
CA PRO A 38 -1.79 19.05 -14.01
C PRO A 38 -0.39 19.11 -13.37
N LYS A 39 -0.28 19.41 -12.07
CA LYS A 39 1.01 19.50 -11.35
C LYS A 39 1.45 18.15 -10.78
N ASP A 40 0.53 17.22 -10.56
CA ASP A 40 0.87 15.88 -10.10
C ASP A 40 1.28 14.99 -11.27
N ARG A 41 2.60 14.95 -11.51
CA ARG A 41 3.25 14.16 -12.58
C ARG A 41 4.02 12.97 -12.02
N THR A 42 3.89 12.70 -10.73
CA THR A 42 4.66 11.64 -10.07
C THR A 42 4.06 10.29 -10.45
N PRO A 43 4.86 9.33 -10.93
CA PRO A 43 4.37 7.99 -11.19
C PRO A 43 3.81 7.35 -9.92
N TYR A 44 2.63 6.72 -9.99
CA TYR A 44 2.03 6.01 -8.85
C TYR A 44 2.99 5.00 -8.22
N ARG A 45 3.81 4.33 -9.04
CA ARG A 45 4.82 3.37 -8.57
C ARG A 45 5.86 3.98 -7.63
N GLU A 46 6.22 5.24 -7.85
CA GLU A 46 7.25 5.93 -7.07
C GLU A 46 6.71 6.37 -5.71
N THR A 47 5.47 6.84 -5.67
CA THR A 47 4.83 7.27 -4.41
C THR A 47 4.35 6.06 -3.59
N ASP A 48 3.65 5.13 -4.24
CA ASP A 48 2.90 4.08 -3.56
C ASP A 48 3.77 2.88 -3.19
N LEU A 49 4.84 2.63 -3.95
CA LEU A 49 5.73 1.49 -3.69
C LEU A 49 6.99 1.96 -2.94
N THR A 50 7.75 2.88 -3.53
CA THR A 50 8.99 3.38 -2.91
C THR A 50 8.70 4.23 -1.68
N GLY A 51 7.72 5.14 -1.74
CA GLY A 51 7.37 5.99 -0.59
C GLY A 51 6.90 5.20 0.62
N ASN A 52 6.06 4.18 0.41
CA ASN A 52 5.60 3.31 1.49
C ASN A 52 6.71 2.40 2.02
N ALA A 53 7.52 1.77 1.14
CA ALA A 53 8.66 0.98 1.59
C ALA A 53 9.62 1.79 2.48
N ASN A 54 9.92 3.02 2.07
CA ASN A 54 10.76 3.91 2.85
C ASN A 54 10.12 4.21 4.23
N LEU A 55 8.80 4.43 4.31
CA LEU A 55 8.14 4.70 5.60
C LEU A 55 8.21 3.49 6.53
N LEU A 56 8.04 2.29 5.98
CA LEU A 56 8.12 1.04 6.72
C LEU A 56 9.53 0.82 7.30
N GLU A 57 10.60 1.12 6.55
CA GLU A 57 11.99 1.09 7.07
C GLU A 57 12.19 1.96 8.32
N ALA A 58 11.48 3.09 8.42
CA ALA A 58 11.65 4.03 9.53
C ALA A 58 10.99 3.59 10.85
N GLU A 59 10.11 2.59 10.82
CA GLU A 59 9.25 2.25 11.95
C GLU A 59 9.18 0.76 12.31
N LEU A 60 9.49 -0.18 11.41
CA LEU A 60 8.86 -1.49 11.57
C LEU A 60 9.46 -2.48 12.56
N CYS A 61 10.73 -2.39 12.96
CA CYS A 61 11.27 -3.37 13.90
C CYS A 61 12.35 -2.75 14.77
N VAL A 62 12.45 -3.15 16.04
CA VAL A 62 13.69 -3.02 16.82
C VAL A 62 14.89 -3.52 15.99
N GLU A 63 14.67 -4.57 15.21
CA GLU A 63 15.61 -5.11 14.23
C GLU A 63 15.99 -4.14 13.10
N ALA A 64 15.14 -3.18 12.74
CA ALA A 64 15.44 -2.12 11.77
C ALA A 64 16.33 -1.02 12.37
N LEU A 65 16.29 -0.83 13.68
CA LEU A 65 17.14 0.13 14.38
C LEU A 65 18.60 -0.34 14.46
N ASP A 66 18.81 -1.66 14.54
CA ASP A 66 20.13 -2.29 14.60
C ASP A 66 20.63 -2.77 13.22
N ALA A 67 19.85 -2.58 12.17
CA ALA A 67 20.20 -3.02 10.82
C ALA A 67 21.16 -2.05 10.13
N GLU A 68 22.10 -2.61 9.36
CA GLU A 68 22.97 -1.81 8.50
C GLU A 68 22.15 -1.06 7.42
N PRO A 69 22.55 0.17 7.03
CA PRO A 69 21.87 0.91 5.97
C PRO A 69 21.71 0.09 4.68
N GLY A 70 20.48 0.06 4.15
CA GLY A 70 20.13 -0.73 2.96
C GLY A 70 19.73 -2.19 3.23
N THR A 71 19.62 -2.59 4.50
CA THR A 71 19.07 -3.90 4.87
C THR A 71 17.59 -3.98 4.52
N VAL A 72 17.20 -5.02 3.78
CA VAL A 72 15.79 -5.31 3.49
C VAL A 72 15.21 -6.11 4.65
N ILE A 73 14.14 -5.60 5.24
CA ILE A 73 13.45 -6.25 6.37
C ILE A 73 12.07 -6.68 5.92
N ASP A 74 11.86 -7.99 5.94
CA ASP A 74 10.57 -8.59 5.65
C ASP A 74 9.55 -8.30 6.76
N ALA A 75 8.42 -7.72 6.38
CA ALA A 75 7.32 -7.33 7.26
C ALA A 75 6.01 -8.07 6.88
N GLY A 76 5.98 -9.38 7.12
CA GLY A 76 4.78 -10.20 6.88
C GLY A 76 3.88 -10.33 8.11
N GLY A 77 2.59 -10.61 7.89
CA GLY A 77 1.66 -11.03 8.94
C GLY A 77 1.92 -12.48 9.41
N PRO A 78 0.99 -13.11 10.14
CA PRO A 78 1.12 -14.52 10.56
C PRO A 78 0.93 -15.52 9.41
N GLU A 79 0.44 -15.07 8.25
CA GLU A 79 0.19 -15.90 7.08
C GLU A 79 0.38 -15.10 5.78
N VAL A 80 0.69 -15.81 4.69
CA VAL A 80 0.67 -15.26 3.32
C VAL A 80 -0.69 -15.48 2.71
N LEU A 81 -1.34 -14.41 2.27
CA LEU A 81 -2.67 -14.46 1.67
C LEU A 81 -2.61 -14.14 0.18
N THR A 82 -3.46 -14.81 -0.60
CA THR A 82 -3.75 -14.35 -1.96
C THR A 82 -4.55 -13.05 -1.91
N ARG A 83 -4.39 -12.18 -2.92
CA ARG A 83 -5.21 -10.95 -3.04
C ARG A 83 -6.71 -11.25 -2.96
N ARG A 84 -7.14 -12.33 -3.63
CA ARG A 84 -8.54 -12.79 -3.59
C ARG A 84 -8.97 -13.09 -2.16
N ARG A 85 -8.16 -13.85 -1.40
CA ARG A 85 -8.50 -14.19 -0.02
C ARG A 85 -8.55 -12.96 0.88
N ALA A 86 -7.61 -12.04 0.74
CA ALA A 86 -7.63 -10.78 1.49
C ALA A 86 -8.92 -9.98 1.26
N VAL A 87 -9.39 -9.89 0.00
CA VAL A 87 -10.67 -9.23 -0.31
C VAL A 87 -11.85 -10.00 0.26
N GLU A 88 -11.87 -11.33 0.14
CA GLU A 88 -12.92 -12.17 0.73
C GLU A 88 -13.04 -11.96 2.24
N LEU A 89 -11.92 -11.90 2.97
CA LEU A 89 -11.91 -11.62 4.42
C LEU A 89 -12.56 -10.27 4.75
N ALA A 90 -12.32 -9.23 3.93
CA ALA A 90 -12.96 -7.93 4.13
C ALA A 90 -14.49 -7.99 3.92
N PHE A 91 -14.95 -8.74 2.90
CA PHE A 91 -16.38 -8.94 2.66
C PHE A 91 -17.04 -9.80 3.75
N GLU A 92 -16.35 -10.85 4.22
CA GLU A 92 -16.79 -11.69 5.35
C GLU A 92 -16.98 -10.84 6.61
N ALA A 93 -16.01 -9.98 6.96
CA ALA A 93 -16.11 -9.09 8.12
C ALA A 93 -17.28 -8.12 8.05
N LEU A 94 -17.69 -7.71 6.84
CA LEU A 94 -18.86 -6.87 6.59
C LEU A 94 -20.18 -7.66 6.50
N GLY A 95 -20.14 -9.00 6.58
CA GLY A 95 -21.31 -9.85 6.38
C GLY A 95 -21.88 -9.77 4.96
N ARG A 96 -21.04 -9.49 3.95
CA ARG A 96 -21.46 -9.30 2.55
C ARG A 96 -20.87 -10.37 1.64
N GLN A 97 -21.58 -10.67 0.55
CA GLN A 97 -21.06 -11.55 -0.50
C GLN A 97 -20.13 -10.77 -1.45
N PRO A 98 -18.90 -11.26 -1.69
CA PRO A 98 -17.94 -10.59 -2.57
C PRO A 98 -18.38 -10.71 -4.04
N ARG A 99 -18.27 -9.61 -4.79
CA ARG A 99 -18.43 -9.60 -6.25
C ARG A 99 -17.07 -9.33 -6.90
N LEU A 100 -16.34 -10.40 -7.20
CA LEU A 100 -14.99 -10.31 -7.75
C LEU A 100 -15.00 -10.51 -9.26
N LEU A 101 -14.38 -9.58 -9.99
CA LEU A 101 -14.09 -9.74 -11.40
C LEU A 101 -12.60 -10.08 -11.55
N SER A 102 -12.30 -11.21 -12.17
CA SER A 102 -10.92 -11.59 -12.52
C SER A 102 -10.66 -11.20 -13.97
N VAL A 103 -9.60 -10.42 -14.20
CA VAL A 103 -9.18 -9.99 -15.53
C VAL A 103 -7.81 -10.58 -15.83
N SER A 104 -7.60 -11.12 -17.03
CA SER A 104 -6.28 -11.63 -17.41
C SER A 104 -5.29 -10.47 -17.62
N PRO A 105 -3.99 -10.67 -17.35
CA PRO A 105 -2.96 -9.64 -17.56
C PRO A 105 -2.95 -9.09 -18.98
N THR A 106 -3.20 -9.93 -19.99
CA THR A 106 -3.24 -9.54 -21.40
C THR A 106 -4.37 -8.58 -21.70
N VAL A 107 -5.59 -8.87 -21.23
CA VAL A 107 -6.75 -8.00 -21.43
C VAL A 107 -6.53 -6.67 -20.72
N PHE A 108 -6.01 -6.71 -19.50
CA PHE A 108 -5.79 -5.51 -18.71
C PHE A 108 -4.66 -4.64 -19.30
N GLY A 109 -3.58 -5.26 -19.79
CA GLY A 109 -2.50 -4.58 -20.51
C GLY A 109 -2.96 -3.96 -21.82
N ALA A 110 -3.81 -4.65 -22.59
CA ALA A 110 -4.39 -4.11 -23.82
C ALA A 110 -5.24 -2.87 -23.53
N ALA A 111 -6.09 -2.91 -22.50
CA ALA A 111 -6.88 -1.75 -22.06
C ALA A 111 -5.99 -0.56 -21.66
N ALA A 112 -4.87 -0.81 -20.97
CA ALA A 112 -3.92 0.24 -20.61
C ALA A 112 -3.25 0.87 -21.85
N ALA A 113 -2.90 0.07 -22.86
CA ALA A 113 -2.29 0.54 -24.09
C ALA A 113 -3.26 1.38 -24.94
N THR A 114 -4.51 0.97 -25.07
CA THR A 114 -5.54 1.69 -25.84
C THR A 114 -6.00 2.96 -25.16
N ALA A 115 -5.93 3.06 -23.84
CA ALA A 115 -6.23 4.29 -23.10
C ALA A 115 -5.19 5.40 -23.34
N ARG A 116 -3.95 5.05 -23.70
CA ARG A 116 -2.82 6.00 -23.81
C ARG A 116 -3.07 7.21 -24.73
N PRO A 117 -3.56 7.06 -25.98
CA PRO A 117 -3.80 8.21 -26.86
C PRO A 117 -4.88 9.18 -26.37
N PHE A 118 -5.82 8.72 -25.54
CA PHE A 118 -6.95 9.54 -25.06
C PHE A 118 -6.70 10.10 -23.66
N ASN A 119 -6.06 9.32 -22.80
CA ASN A 119 -5.75 9.70 -21.43
C ASN A 119 -4.44 9.04 -20.97
N PRO A 120 -3.29 9.72 -21.16
CA PRO A 120 -1.98 9.21 -20.77
C PRO A 120 -1.87 8.90 -19.26
N ARG A 121 -2.53 9.67 -18.39
CA ARG A 121 -2.49 9.48 -16.93
C ARG A 121 -3.29 8.25 -16.49
N LEU A 122 -4.44 8.01 -17.11
CA LEU A 122 -5.19 6.76 -16.91
C LEU A 122 -4.37 5.55 -17.41
N ALA A 123 -3.71 5.66 -18.55
CA ALA A 123 -2.85 4.58 -19.06
C ALA A 123 -1.65 4.27 -18.16
N GLU A 124 -1.08 5.29 -17.51
CA GLU A 124 -0.06 5.11 -16.46
C GLU A 124 -0.65 4.39 -15.23
N LEU A 125 -1.80 4.82 -14.72
CA LEU A 125 -2.47 4.17 -13.60
C LEU A 125 -2.80 2.71 -13.90
N LEU A 126 -3.38 2.43 -15.08
CA LEU A 126 -3.70 1.07 -15.51
C LEU A 126 -2.44 0.21 -15.62
N ARG A 127 -1.33 0.74 -16.15
CA ARG A 127 -0.05 0.01 -16.20
C ARG A 127 0.49 -0.29 -14.80
N PHE A 128 0.40 0.66 -13.87
CA PHE A 128 0.76 0.42 -12.48
C PHE A 128 -0.11 -0.68 -11.86
N LEU A 129 -1.43 -0.63 -12.04
CA LEU A 129 -2.36 -1.64 -11.54
C LEU A 129 -2.08 -3.02 -12.13
N VAL A 130 -1.77 -3.11 -13.43
CA VAL A 130 -1.36 -4.38 -14.06
C VAL A 130 -0.12 -4.92 -13.37
N ALA A 131 0.96 -4.13 -13.29
CA ALA A 131 2.20 -4.56 -12.67
C ALA A 131 2.00 -4.99 -11.21
N ALA A 132 1.32 -4.18 -10.41
CA ALA A 132 1.02 -4.47 -9.01
C ALA A 132 0.13 -5.72 -8.86
N SER A 133 -0.77 -5.99 -9.80
CA SER A 133 -1.66 -7.17 -9.74
C SER A 133 -0.99 -8.46 -10.19
N THR A 134 0.05 -8.37 -11.03
CA THR A 134 0.78 -9.52 -11.59
C THR A 134 2.07 -9.86 -10.85
N SER A 135 2.55 -8.98 -9.98
CA SER A 135 3.71 -9.24 -9.13
C SER A 135 3.27 -9.79 -7.78
N ASP A 136 4.00 -10.78 -7.27
CA ASP A 136 3.85 -11.21 -5.89
C ASP A 136 4.51 -10.17 -4.97
N VAL A 137 3.71 -9.61 -4.08
CA VAL A 137 4.14 -8.62 -3.07
C VAL A 137 3.89 -9.24 -1.71
N VAL A 138 4.63 -10.31 -1.41
CA VAL A 138 4.50 -11.11 -0.20
C VAL A 138 5.80 -11.03 0.60
N ALA A 139 5.67 -11.07 1.92
CA ALA A 139 6.80 -11.23 2.84
C ALA A 139 6.60 -12.53 3.64
N PRO A 140 7.69 -13.20 4.06
CA PRO A 140 7.63 -14.34 4.98
C PRO A 140 6.73 -14.09 6.20
N PRO A 141 5.96 -15.09 6.66
CA PRO A 141 5.17 -14.96 7.88
C PRO A 141 6.02 -14.63 9.10
N ARG A 142 5.72 -13.53 9.78
CA ARG A 142 6.51 -13.02 10.92
C ARG A 142 5.65 -12.38 12.01
N GLY A 143 4.56 -11.72 11.62
CA GLY A 143 3.64 -11.03 12.50
C GLY A 143 2.72 -11.97 13.30
N ARG A 144 2.04 -11.40 14.28
CA ARG A 144 1.13 -12.15 15.19
C ARG A 144 -0.35 -11.81 14.99
N ARG A 145 -0.66 -10.67 14.37
CA ARG A 145 -2.02 -10.21 14.11
C ARG A 145 -2.44 -10.62 12.70
N ASP A 146 -3.48 -11.43 12.60
CA ASP A 146 -4.04 -11.84 11.31
C ASP A 146 -4.98 -10.76 10.74
N LEU A 147 -5.17 -10.82 9.42
CA LEU A 147 -5.93 -9.82 8.68
C LEU A 147 -7.44 -9.91 8.95
N ARG A 148 -7.95 -11.10 9.28
CA ARG A 148 -9.37 -11.30 9.62
C ARG A 148 -9.72 -10.53 10.89
N SER A 149 -8.98 -10.79 11.97
CA SER A 149 -9.17 -10.14 13.27
C SER A 149 -9.13 -8.61 13.14
N TYR A 150 -8.23 -8.10 12.29
CA TYR A 150 -8.18 -6.67 11.96
C TYR A 150 -9.46 -6.17 11.29
N PHE A 151 -9.96 -6.84 10.24
CA PHE A 151 -11.18 -6.42 9.56
C PHE A 151 -12.43 -6.52 10.43
N GLU A 152 -12.55 -7.54 11.27
CA GLU A 152 -13.65 -7.69 12.22
C GLU A 152 -13.67 -6.55 13.25
N ALA A 153 -12.50 -6.18 13.78
CA ALA A 153 -12.36 -5.03 14.67
C ALA A 153 -12.70 -3.71 13.96
N ALA A 154 -12.28 -3.54 12.70
CA ALA A 154 -12.56 -2.33 11.92
C ALA A 154 -14.02 -2.21 11.45
N ALA A 155 -14.72 -3.33 11.25
CA ALA A 155 -16.12 -3.37 10.88
C ALA A 155 -17.07 -3.13 12.08
N SER A 156 -16.56 -3.28 13.31
CA SER A 156 -17.32 -2.97 14.52
C SER A 156 -17.60 -1.45 14.58
N PRO A 157 -18.83 -1.02 14.93
CA PRO A 157 -19.11 0.41 15.09
C PRO A 157 -18.16 0.98 16.13
N ARG A 158 -17.38 2.02 15.79
CA ARG A 158 -16.65 2.79 16.81
C ARG A 158 -17.69 3.29 17.81
N ALA A 159 -17.57 2.88 19.06
CA ALA A 159 -18.31 3.53 20.15
C ALA A 159 -17.97 5.03 20.07
N ALA A 160 -19.02 5.83 19.86
CA ALA A 160 -18.96 7.28 19.79
C ALA A 160 -18.62 7.88 21.16
#